data_AF-A0AAW9J2T7-F1
#
_entry.id   AF-A0AAW9J2T7-F1
#
_cell.length_a   1.000
_cell.length_b   1.000
_cell.length_c   1.000
_cell.angle_alpha   90.00
_cell.angle_beta   90.00
_cell.angle_gamma   90.00
#
_symmetry.space_group_name_H-M   'P 1'
#
loop_
_entity.id
_entity.type
_entity.pdbx_description
1 polymer ?
#
loop_
_entity_poly.entity_id
_entity_poly.type
_entity_poly.pdbx_seq_one_letter_code
_entity_poly.pdbx_strand_id
1 'polypeptide(L)'
;SVEYLMESEETQAEKISIYYEQIAQSYILSGDYITGEKYIENALYYVEKYNLEYRKAKILYLRAQIYVEKNELTLAQQFFLSSNVIFIKNNNYEEVINTFLNLGKITLHLKAYYSASSYLRQAEKVYLDNNIGTDSLLGEIYYY
;
A
#
# COMPACT_ATOMS: atom_id res chain seq x y z
N SER A 1 -26.20 -18.72 7.18
CA SER A 1 -25.84 -19.86 8.06
C SER A 1 -25.62 -19.33 9.47
N VAL A 2 -25.74 -20.18 10.50
CA VAL A 2 -25.59 -19.82 11.94
C VAL A 2 -24.26 -19.10 12.23
N GLU A 3 -23.25 -19.32 11.41
CA GLU A 3 -21.92 -18.69 11.44
C GLU A 3 -21.95 -17.15 11.29
N TYR A 4 -22.87 -16.61 10.47
CA TYR A 4 -23.02 -15.16 10.27
C TYR A 4 -23.55 -14.43 11.51
N LEU A 5 -24.21 -15.16 12.43
CA LEU A 5 -24.76 -14.64 13.68
C LEU A 5 -23.73 -14.66 14.83
N MET A 6 -22.60 -15.34 14.67
CA MET A 6 -21.53 -15.43 15.68
C MET A 6 -20.29 -14.61 15.33
N GLU A 7 -20.24 -14.06 14.12
CA GLU A 7 -19.16 -13.20 13.66
C GLU A 7 -19.29 -11.80 14.26
N SER A 8 -18.20 -11.22 14.77
CA SER A 8 -18.22 -9.86 15.30
C SER A 8 -18.41 -8.85 14.16
N GLU A 9 -18.96 -7.67 14.48
CA GLU A 9 -19.06 -6.58 13.52
C GLU A 9 -17.69 -6.18 12.95
N GLU A 10 -16.63 -6.32 13.73
CA GLU A 10 -15.25 -6.06 13.32
C GLU A 10 -14.79 -7.02 12.22
N THR A 11 -15.01 -8.33 12.39
CA THR A 11 -14.63 -9.33 11.37
C THR A 11 -15.45 -9.15 10.08
N GLN A 12 -16.74 -8.81 10.21
CA GLN A 12 -17.58 -8.48 9.06
C GLN A 12 -17.06 -7.22 8.35
N ALA A 13 -16.71 -6.16 9.09
CA ALA A 13 -16.14 -4.94 8.55
C ALA A 13 -14.80 -5.19 7.83
N GLU A 14 -13.96 -6.08 8.36
CA GLU A 14 -12.72 -6.47 7.72
C GLU A 14 -12.98 -7.16 6.37
N LYS A 15 -13.89 -8.13 6.31
CA LYS A 15 -14.27 -8.80 5.05
C LYS A 15 -14.82 -7.83 4.01
N ILE A 16 -15.66 -6.89 4.43
CA ILE A 16 -16.20 -5.84 3.55
C ILE A 16 -15.07 -4.93 3.03
N SER A 17 -14.12 -4.57 3.90
CA SER A 17 -12.97 -3.75 3.52
C SER A 17 -12.08 -4.46 2.50
N ILE A 18 -11.79 -5.75 2.71
CA ILE A 18 -11.05 -6.59 1.76
C ILE A 18 -11.75 -6.65 0.40
N TYR A 19 -13.07 -6.83 0.39
CA TYR A 19 -13.84 -6.81 -0.85
C TYR A 19 -13.66 -5.50 -1.61
N TYR A 20 -13.80 -4.36 -0.93
CA TYR A 20 -13.61 -3.06 -1.57
C TYR A 20 -12.17 -2.80 -2.00
N GLU A 21 -11.17 -3.23 -1.22
CA GLU A 21 -9.75 -3.18 -1.60
C GLU A 21 -9.50 -3.93 -2.92
N GLN A 22 -10.02 -5.15 -3.06
CA GLN A 22 -9.84 -5.97 -4.26
C GLN A 22 -10.54 -5.37 -5.49
N ILE A 23 -11.76 -4.85 -5.31
CA ILE A 23 -12.48 -4.18 -6.40
C ILE A 23 -11.76 -2.89 -6.81
N ALA A 24 -11.30 -2.09 -5.85
CA ALA A 24 -10.50 -0.90 -6.13
C ALA A 24 -9.23 -1.28 -6.92
N GLN A 25 -8.51 -2.31 -6.49
CA GLN A 25 -7.31 -2.79 -7.19
C GLN A 25 -7.61 -3.20 -8.64
N SER A 26 -8.72 -3.88 -8.89
CA SER A 26 -9.16 -4.25 -10.24
C SER A 26 -9.38 -3.02 -11.13
N TYR A 27 -10.03 -1.97 -10.60
CA TYR A 27 -10.25 -0.73 -11.33
C TYR A 27 -8.96 0.08 -11.55
N ILE A 28 -8.02 0.05 -10.60
CA ILE A 28 -6.69 0.65 -10.78
C ILE A 28 -5.97 -0.03 -11.96
N LEU A 29 -5.99 -1.36 -12.00
CA LEU A 29 -5.36 -2.14 -13.08
C LEU A 29 -6.01 -1.90 -14.45
N SER A 30 -7.31 -1.59 -14.49
CA SER A 30 -8.03 -1.27 -15.74
C SER A 30 -7.93 0.20 -16.15
N GLY A 31 -7.33 1.06 -15.32
CA GLY A 31 -7.18 2.50 -15.56
C GLY A 31 -8.40 3.35 -15.20
N ASP A 32 -9.46 2.76 -14.61
CA ASP A 32 -10.62 3.51 -14.11
C ASP A 32 -10.39 3.96 -12.66
N TYR A 33 -9.50 4.94 -12.51
CA TYR A 33 -9.10 5.46 -11.21
C TYR A 33 -10.24 6.15 -10.44
N ILE A 34 -11.19 6.75 -11.16
CA ILE A 34 -12.34 7.44 -10.54
C ILE A 34 -13.22 6.42 -9.81
N THR A 35 -13.51 5.30 -10.46
CA THR A 35 -14.28 4.23 -9.83
C THR A 35 -13.46 3.55 -8.73
N GLY A 36 -12.16 3.31 -8.95
CA GLY A 36 -11.24 2.81 -7.93
C GLY A 36 -11.26 3.65 -6.65
N GLU A 37 -11.18 4.97 -6.76
CA GLU A 37 -11.25 5.90 -5.61
C GLU A 37 -12.55 5.77 -4.82
N LYS A 38 -13.71 5.63 -5.49
CA LYS A 38 -14.99 5.43 -4.80
C LYS A 38 -14.99 4.18 -3.93
N TYR A 39 -14.40 3.09 -4.41
CA TYR A 39 -14.27 1.86 -3.63
C TYR A 39 -13.27 2.00 -2.48
N ILE A 40 -12.18 2.75 -2.67
CA ILE A 40 -11.26 3.11 -1.59
C ILE A 40 -11.98 3.93 -0.50
N GLU A 41 -12.82 4.91 -0.84
CA GLU A 41 -13.60 5.66 0.15
C GLU A 41 -14.55 4.76 0.95
N ASN A 42 -15.22 3.81 0.27
CA ASN A 42 -16.06 2.84 0.95
C ASN A 42 -15.25 1.97 1.92
N ALA A 43 -14.06 1.50 1.51
CA ALA A 43 -13.19 0.72 2.39
C ALA A 43 -12.70 1.55 3.60
N LEU A 44 -12.31 2.82 3.38
CA LEU A 44 -11.87 3.75 4.43
C LEU A 44 -12.92 3.90 5.54
N TYR A 45 -14.20 4.04 5.16
CA TYR A 45 -15.28 4.16 6.12
C TYR A 45 -15.31 3.00 7.14
N TYR A 46 -15.17 1.76 6.68
CA TYR A 46 -15.22 0.59 7.57
C TYR A 46 -13.95 0.46 8.40
N VAL A 47 -12.76 0.62 7.80
CA VAL A 47 -11.50 0.45 8.54
C VAL A 47 -11.30 1.52 9.61
N GLU A 48 -11.78 2.75 9.39
CA GLU A 48 -11.70 3.80 10.40
C GLU A 48 -12.74 3.60 11.51
N LYS A 49 -13.97 3.21 11.16
CA LYS A 49 -15.02 2.94 12.14
C LYS A 49 -14.64 1.82 13.11
N TYR A 50 -13.94 0.79 12.62
CA TYR A 50 -13.58 -0.40 13.39
C TYR A 50 -12.09 -0.50 13.73
N ASN A 51 -11.29 0.57 13.51
CA ASN A 51 -9.85 0.64 13.81
C ASN A 51 -9.02 -0.51 13.20
N LEU A 52 -9.31 -0.89 11.95
CA LEU A 52 -8.63 -1.96 11.23
C LEU A 52 -7.32 -1.43 10.59
N GLU A 53 -6.30 -1.23 11.42
CA GLU A 53 -5.06 -0.52 11.05
C GLU A 53 -4.32 -1.11 9.83
N TYR A 54 -4.15 -2.43 9.77
CA TYR A 54 -3.47 -3.06 8.63
C TYR A 54 -4.23 -2.82 7.31
N ARG A 55 -5.56 -2.94 7.34
CA ARG A 55 -6.41 -2.65 6.17
C ARG A 55 -6.34 -1.19 5.78
N LYS A 56 -6.38 -0.28 6.77
CA LYS A 56 -6.17 1.16 6.53
C LYS A 56 -4.86 1.42 5.79
N ALA A 57 -3.77 0.76 6.16
CA ALA A 57 -2.49 0.88 5.46
C ALA A 57 -2.56 0.41 4.00
N LYS A 58 -3.20 -0.74 3.73
CA LYS A 58 -3.41 -1.24 2.36
C LYS A 58 -4.24 -0.29 1.52
N ILE A 59 -5.28 0.31 2.08
CA ILE A 59 -6.16 1.25 1.38
C ILE A 59 -5.42 2.56 1.05
N LEU A 60 -4.62 3.08 1.99
CA LEU A 60 -3.74 4.24 1.75
C LEU A 60 -2.69 3.94 0.67
N TYR A 61 -2.14 2.73 0.65
CA TYR A 61 -1.21 2.29 -0.38
C TYR A 61 -1.88 2.25 -1.78
N LEU A 62 -3.08 1.67 -1.90
CA LEU A 62 -3.84 1.67 -3.16
C LEU A 62 -4.15 3.10 -3.63
N ARG A 63 -4.50 3.98 -2.70
CA ARG A 63 -4.73 5.40 -3.00
C ARG A 63 -3.46 6.07 -3.53
N ALA A 64 -2.31 5.78 -2.92
CA ALA A 64 -1.03 6.28 -3.43
C ALA A 64 -0.76 5.83 -4.87
N GLN A 65 -1.05 4.57 -5.20
CA GLN A 65 -0.91 4.05 -6.57
C GLN A 65 -1.80 4.81 -7.57
N ILE A 66 -3.05 5.13 -7.21
CA ILE A 66 -3.91 5.97 -8.06
C ILE A 66 -3.26 7.33 -8.35
N TYR A 67 -2.68 7.97 -7.34
CA TYR A 67 -2.00 9.25 -7.52
C TYR A 67 -0.71 9.13 -8.34
N VAL A 68 -0.01 7.99 -8.31
CA VAL A 68 1.10 7.72 -9.23
C VAL A 68 0.60 7.70 -10.67
N GLU A 69 -0.47 6.95 -10.93
CA GLU A 69 -1.05 6.81 -12.27
C GLU A 69 -1.61 8.13 -12.82
N LYS A 70 -2.15 8.99 -11.94
CA LYS A 70 -2.56 10.36 -12.27
C LYS A 70 -1.39 11.34 -12.41
N ASN A 71 -0.14 10.90 -12.21
CA ASN A 71 1.07 11.72 -12.18
C ASN A 71 1.05 12.84 -11.10
N GLU A 72 0.28 12.65 -10.03
CA GLU A 72 0.17 13.53 -8.87
C GLU A 72 1.17 13.09 -7.78
N LEU A 73 2.45 13.12 -8.14
CA LEU A 73 3.53 12.44 -7.42
C LEU A 73 3.78 12.94 -5.99
N THR A 74 3.45 14.19 -5.68
CA THR A 74 3.55 14.73 -4.32
C THR A 74 2.52 14.08 -3.39
N LEU A 75 1.27 13.93 -3.86
CA LEU A 75 0.21 13.28 -3.09
C LEU A 75 0.50 11.77 -2.96
N ALA A 76 0.96 11.13 -4.03
CA ALA A 76 1.38 9.73 -3.98
C ALA A 76 2.42 9.46 -2.88
N GLN A 77 3.46 10.31 -2.78
CA GLN A 77 4.47 10.18 -1.72
C GLN A 77 3.87 10.33 -0.32
N GLN A 78 2.96 11.28 -0.10
CA GLN A 78 2.31 11.46 1.20
C GLN A 78 1.50 10.23 1.63
N PHE A 79 0.75 9.65 0.71
CA PHE A 79 -0.04 8.44 0.99
C PHE A 79 0.84 7.21 1.20
N PHE A 80 1.89 7.01 0.39
CA PHE A 80 2.86 5.94 0.61
C PHE A 80 3.56 6.06 1.96
N LEU A 81 4.01 7.26 2.35
CA LEU A 81 4.63 7.46 3.66
C LEU A 81 3.65 7.14 4.80
N SER A 82 2.39 7.57 4.65
CA SER A 82 1.33 7.31 5.63
C SER A 82 1.02 5.81 5.78
N SER A 83 0.95 5.04 4.68
CA SER A 83 0.81 3.59 4.74
C SER A 83 2.03 2.92 5.36
N ASN A 84 3.24 3.39 5.02
CA ASN A 84 4.49 2.78 5.46
C ASN A 84 4.67 2.84 6.98
N VAL A 85 4.25 3.95 7.62
CA VAL A 85 4.31 4.09 9.08
C VAL A 85 3.57 2.93 9.77
N ILE A 86 2.42 2.53 9.23
CA ILE A 86 1.62 1.43 9.79
C ILE A 86 2.27 0.08 9.46
N PHE A 87 2.73 -0.13 8.22
CA PHE A 87 3.42 -1.37 7.84
C PHE A 87 4.68 -1.62 8.67
N ILE A 88 5.48 -0.58 8.94
CA ILE A 88 6.67 -0.67 9.80
C ILE A 88 6.25 -1.06 11.23
N LYS A 89 5.24 -0.38 11.80
CA LYS A 89 4.75 -0.66 13.16
C LYS A 89 4.28 -2.11 13.31
N ASN A 90 3.71 -2.67 12.25
CA ASN A 90 3.15 -4.02 12.23
C ASN A 90 4.10 -5.08 11.68
N ASN A 91 5.36 -4.74 11.39
CA ASN A 91 6.36 -5.66 10.82
C ASN A 91 5.92 -6.30 9.48
N ASN A 92 5.15 -5.58 8.67
CA ASN A 92 4.73 -6.01 7.34
C ASN A 92 5.85 -5.76 6.32
N TYR A 93 6.95 -6.50 6.45
CA TYR A 93 8.21 -6.17 5.79
C TYR A 93 8.13 -6.13 4.26
N GLU A 94 7.35 -7.01 3.63
CA GLU A 94 7.17 -7.01 2.17
C GLU A 94 6.48 -5.72 1.71
N GLU A 95 5.42 -5.29 2.39
CA GLU A 95 4.75 -4.02 2.12
C GLU A 95 5.65 -2.81 2.41
N VAL A 96 6.51 -2.88 3.43
CA VAL A 96 7.51 -1.83 3.70
C VAL A 96 8.48 -1.69 2.54
N ILE A 97 9.02 -2.80 2.05
CA ILE A 97 9.95 -2.83 0.91
C ILE A 97 9.27 -2.28 -0.34
N ASN A 98 8.06 -2.76 -0.65
CA ASN A 98 7.28 -2.30 -1.79
C ASN A 98 6.97 -0.80 -1.70
N THR A 99 6.72 -0.28 -0.50
CA THR A 99 6.47 1.15 -0.31
C THR A 99 7.74 1.97 -0.57
N PHE A 100 8.89 1.55 -0.05
CA PHE A 100 10.16 2.20 -0.34
C PHE A 100 10.56 2.12 -1.81
N LEU A 101 10.30 1.00 -2.49
CA LEU A 101 10.50 0.87 -3.94
C LEU A 101 9.69 1.90 -4.72
N ASN A 102 8.40 2.07 -4.40
CA ASN A 102 7.57 3.08 -5.07
C ASN A 102 8.05 4.50 -4.80
N LEU A 103 8.43 4.82 -3.56
CA LEU A 103 9.03 6.12 -3.22
C LEU A 103 10.35 6.36 -3.97
N GLY A 104 11.19 5.32 -4.11
CA GLY A 104 12.42 5.34 -4.91
C GLY A 104 12.13 5.66 -6.38
N LYS A 105 11.19 4.94 -7.00
CA LYS A 105 10.78 5.18 -8.39
C LYS A 105 10.24 6.59 -8.63
N ILE A 106 9.37 7.09 -7.73
CA ILE A 106 8.83 8.45 -7.83
C ILE A 106 9.96 9.49 -7.75
N THR A 107 10.88 9.33 -6.80
CA THR A 107 11.98 10.28 -6.63
C THR A 107 13.00 10.21 -7.76
N LEU A 108 13.23 9.04 -8.38
CA LEU A 108 13.97 8.92 -9.64
C LEU A 108 13.31 9.70 -10.77
N HIS A 109 11.99 9.54 -10.94
CA HIS A 109 11.22 10.27 -11.95
C HIS A 109 11.33 11.79 -11.76
N LEU A 110 11.32 12.25 -10.50
CA LEU A 110 11.53 13.66 -10.13
C LEU A 110 13.00 14.12 -10.19
N LYS A 111 13.95 13.25 -10.58
CA LYS A 111 15.40 13.50 -10.60
C LYS A 111 15.98 13.86 -9.21
N ALA A 112 15.31 13.46 -8.14
CA ALA A 112 15.75 13.62 -6.76
C ALA A 112 16.62 12.41 -6.34
N TYR A 113 17.78 12.25 -7.00
CA TYR A 113 18.61 11.04 -6.91
C TYR A 113 19.08 10.69 -5.50
N TYR A 114 19.33 11.69 -4.65
CA TYR A 114 19.70 11.45 -3.26
C TYR A 114 18.56 10.77 -2.48
N SER A 115 17.34 11.26 -2.64
CA SER A 115 16.14 10.68 -2.02
C SER A 115 15.86 9.28 -2.57
N ALA A 116 16.00 9.09 -3.89
CA ALA A 116 15.85 7.79 -4.53
C ALA A 116 16.81 6.76 -3.95
N SER A 117 18.11 7.08 -3.91
CA SER A 117 19.13 6.20 -3.34
C SER A 117 18.84 5.88 -1.86
N SER A 118 18.38 6.87 -1.09
CA SER A 118 17.99 6.66 0.31
C SER A 118 16.82 5.68 0.45
N TYR A 119 15.77 5.80 -0.37
CA TYR A 119 14.62 4.89 -0.32
C TYR A 119 14.99 3.47 -0.77
N LEU A 120 15.75 3.33 -1.86
CA LEU A 120 16.19 2.02 -2.35
C LEU A 120 17.09 1.29 -1.35
N ARG A 121 17.99 2.00 -0.66
CA ARG A 121 18.78 1.43 0.44
C ARG A 121 17.94 1.01 1.63
N GLN A 122 16.87 1.75 1.94
CA GLN A 122 15.93 1.34 2.99
C GLN A 122 15.16 0.07 2.59
N ALA A 123 14.73 -0.03 1.33
CA ALA A 123 14.12 -1.26 0.80
C ALA A 123 15.08 -2.46 0.91
N GLU A 124 16.32 -2.30 0.45
CA GLU A 124 17.36 -3.33 0.54
C GLU A 124 17.63 -3.76 1.98
N LYS A 125 17.79 -2.79 2.89
CA LYS A 125 18.06 -3.08 4.30
C LYS A 125 16.94 -3.92 4.91
N VAL A 126 15.67 -3.52 4.71
CA VAL A 126 14.53 -4.28 5.24
C VAL A 126 14.47 -5.68 4.64
N TYR A 127 14.80 -5.83 3.35
CA TYR A 127 14.87 -7.13 2.68
C TYR A 127 15.91 -8.05 3.32
N LEU A 128 17.14 -7.55 3.51
CA LEU A 128 18.26 -8.32 4.05
C LEU A 128 18.08 -8.64 5.54
N ASP A 129 17.69 -7.65 6.34
CA ASP A 129 17.55 -7.80 7.80
C ASP A 129 16.44 -8.81 8.17
N ASN A 130 15.45 -9.02 7.29
CA ASN A 130 14.29 -9.88 7.55
C ASN A 130 14.23 -11.15 6.67
N ASN A 131 15.29 -11.47 5.92
CA ASN A 131 15.39 -12.70 5.12
C ASN A 131 14.18 -12.99 4.21
N ILE A 132 13.67 -11.98 3.49
CA ILE A 132 12.45 -12.11 2.65
C ILE A 132 12.57 -13.19 1.57
N GLY A 133 13.79 -13.47 1.09
CA GLY A 133 14.09 -14.65 0.25
C GLY A 133 13.45 -14.65 -1.14
N THR A 134 12.88 -13.53 -1.59
CA THR A 134 12.24 -13.40 -2.91
C THR A 134 13.18 -12.70 -3.89
N ASP A 135 13.86 -13.49 -4.74
CA ASP A 135 14.87 -12.99 -5.68
C ASP A 135 14.33 -11.91 -6.64
N SER A 136 13.04 -12.00 -7.04
CA SER A 136 12.41 -11.00 -7.91
C SER A 136 12.37 -9.62 -7.25
N LEU A 137 12.11 -9.55 -5.95
CA LEU A 137 12.00 -8.30 -5.21
C LEU A 137 13.39 -7.66 -5.02
N LEU A 138 14.40 -8.49 -4.72
CA LEU A 138 15.79 -8.03 -4.66
C LEU A 138 16.29 -7.52 -6.01
N GLY A 139 15.96 -8.24 -7.10
CA GLY A 139 16.28 -7.83 -8.45
C GLY A 139 15.66 -6.49 -8.81
N GLU A 140 14.43 -6.22 -8.38
CA GLU A 140 13.77 -4.93 -8.59
C GLU A 140 14.46 -3.79 -7.82
N ILE A 141 14.88 -4.03 -6.56
CA ILE A 141 15.63 -3.05 -5.76
C ILE A 141 16.94 -2.64 -6.43
N TYR A 142 17.65 -3.58 -7.06
CA TYR A 142 18.93 -3.31 -7.71
C TYR A 142 18.82 -2.80 -9.15
N TYR A 143 17.67 -3.00 -9.80
CA TYR A 143 17.44 -2.47 -11.13
C TYR A 143 17.25 -0.95 -11.15
N TYR A 144 16.57 -0.40 -10.13
CA TYR A 144 16.31 1.03 -9.94
C TYR A 144 17.43 1.71 -9.16
#